data_AF-A0AAN9A0N4-F1
#
_entry.id   AF-A0AAN9A0N4-F1
#
_cell.length_a   1.000
_cell.length_b   1.000
_cell.length_c   1.000
_cell.angle_alpha   90.00
_cell.angle_beta   90.00
_cell.angle_gamma   90.00
#
_symmetry.space_group_name_H-M   'P 1'
#
loop_
_entity.id
_entity.type
_entity.pdbx_description
1 polymer ?
#
loop_
_entity_poly.entity_id
_entity_poly.type
_entity_poly.pdbx_seq_one_letter_code
_entity_poly.pdbx_strand_id
1 'polypeptide(L)'
;MANQEIHLNDFMVATGNMDNEVAKAEAYLMQIFKKGTGMETMDQLRYYKYHHAKRSCLDDLPPTSHTIRLHIRRTHFATNQMVSLLSSCEPLDPKEFDFELIGNLLVPSKGNNPIPEDLAIHCTCQKCGTQRCPCLASKNPFCTFCTCQ
;
A
#
# COMPACT_ATOMS: atom_id res chain seq x y z
N MET A 1 23.50 -14.07 12.81
CA MET A 1 22.31 -13.53 12.13
C MET A 1 21.23 -14.61 12.18
N ALA A 2 20.27 -14.47 13.10
CA ALA A 2 19.24 -15.48 13.35
C ALA A 2 18.23 -15.52 12.19
N ASN A 3 17.94 -16.73 11.70
CA ASN A 3 17.10 -16.96 10.54
C ASN A 3 15.64 -16.59 10.86
N GLN A 4 15.19 -15.44 10.34
CA GLN A 4 13.86 -14.85 10.57
C GLN A 4 12.70 -15.79 10.16
N GLU A 5 12.99 -16.88 9.45
CA GLU A 5 12.03 -17.91 9.04
C GLU A 5 11.60 -18.85 10.18
N ILE A 6 12.43 -19.04 11.22
CA ILE A 6 12.12 -19.96 12.32
C ILE A 6 10.94 -19.42 13.17
N HIS A 7 10.93 -18.12 13.43
CA HIS A 7 9.89 -17.48 14.24
C HIS A 7 8.52 -17.40 13.53
N LEU A 8 8.49 -17.48 12.21
CA LEU A 8 7.25 -17.54 11.43
C LEU A 8 6.57 -18.90 11.56
N ASN A 9 7.34 -20.00 11.57
CA ASN A 9 6.78 -21.36 11.69
C ASN A 9 6.20 -21.63 13.07
N ASP A 10 6.87 -21.18 14.14
CA ASP A 10 6.39 -21.38 15.52
C ASP A 10 5.06 -20.64 15.78
N PHE A 11 4.84 -19.49 15.13
CA PHE A 11 3.58 -18.74 15.23
C PHE A 11 2.44 -19.38 14.43
N MET A 12 2.73 -19.97 13.26
CA MET A 12 1.72 -20.68 12.45
C MET A 12 1.14 -21.90 13.18
N VAL A 13 1.90 -22.52 14.09
CA VAL A 13 1.40 -23.62 14.93
C VAL A 13 0.38 -23.14 15.97
N ALA A 14 0.51 -21.90 16.45
CA ALA A 14 -0.40 -21.32 17.44
C ALA A 14 -1.74 -20.82 16.84
N THR A 15 -1.76 -20.50 15.54
CA THR A 15 -2.93 -19.97 14.81
C THR A 15 -3.45 -20.93 13.74
N GLY A 16 -3.40 -22.25 13.94
CA GLY A 16 -3.94 -23.23 12.99
C GLY A 16 -3.35 -23.19 11.56
N ASN A 17 -3.79 -24.11 10.70
CA ASN A 17 -3.34 -24.15 9.31
C ASN A 17 -3.98 -23.01 8.48
N MET A 18 -3.21 -21.95 8.20
CA MET A 18 -3.64 -20.80 7.38
C MET A 18 -3.52 -20.99 5.86
N ASP A 19 -3.21 -22.19 5.36
CA ASP A 19 -2.93 -22.40 3.94
C ASP A 19 -4.12 -22.03 3.05
N ASN A 20 -5.35 -22.25 3.52
CA ASN A 20 -6.56 -21.90 2.79
C ASN A 20 -6.75 -20.38 2.67
N GLU A 21 -6.49 -19.64 3.76
CA GLU A 21 -6.60 -18.18 3.83
C GLU A 21 -5.52 -17.53 2.97
N VAL A 22 -4.30 -18.08 3.01
CA VAL A 22 -3.19 -17.64 2.16
C VAL A 22 -3.53 -17.86 0.68
N ALA A 23 -4.11 -19.02 0.32
CA ALA A 23 -4.55 -19.29 -1.04
C ALA A 23 -5.66 -18.33 -1.50
N LYS A 24 -6.66 -18.06 -0.65
CA LYS A 24 -7.73 -17.07 -0.94
C LYS A 24 -7.18 -15.67 -1.13
N ALA A 25 -6.22 -15.26 -0.29
CA ALA A 25 -5.57 -13.96 -0.39
C ALA A 25 -4.76 -13.82 -1.69
N GLU A 26 -4.00 -14.86 -2.07
CA GLU A 26 -3.33 -14.89 -3.38
C GLU A 26 -4.33 -14.77 -4.53
N ALA A 27 -5.43 -15.52 -4.48
CA ALA A 27 -6.48 -15.47 -5.51
C ALA A 27 -7.08 -14.06 -5.66
N TYR A 28 -7.33 -13.38 -4.54
CA TYR A 28 -7.77 -11.99 -4.55
C TYR A 28 -6.73 -11.04 -5.18
N LEU A 29 -5.45 -11.17 -4.81
CA LEU A 29 -4.38 -10.35 -5.37
C LEU A 29 -4.23 -10.54 -6.88
N MET A 30 -4.43 -11.75 -7.40
CA MET A 30 -4.44 -11.98 -8.85
C MET A 30 -5.54 -11.19 -9.55
N GLN A 31 -6.74 -11.08 -8.95
CA GLN A 31 -7.84 -10.29 -9.51
C GLN A 31 -7.53 -8.78 -9.52
N ILE A 32 -6.74 -8.29 -8.57
CA ILE A 32 -6.23 -6.92 -8.58
C ILE A 32 -5.21 -6.74 -9.71
N PHE A 33 -4.24 -7.65 -9.82
CA PHE A 33 -3.19 -7.59 -10.85
C PHE A 33 -3.76 -7.70 -12.27
N LYS A 34 -4.74 -8.59 -12.48
CA LYS A 34 -5.40 -8.81 -13.75
C LYS A 34 -6.85 -9.25 -13.52
N LYS A 35 -7.75 -8.27 -13.52
CA LYS A 35 -9.19 -8.51 -13.36
C LYS A 35 -9.72 -9.48 -14.42
N GLY A 36 -10.53 -10.44 -13.98
CA GLY A 36 -11.15 -11.43 -14.86
C GLY A 36 -10.16 -12.49 -15.38
N THR A 37 -8.99 -12.62 -14.74
CA THR A 37 -8.08 -13.73 -15.03
C THR A 37 -8.70 -15.05 -14.60
N GLY A 38 -8.58 -16.08 -15.44
CA GLY A 38 -8.94 -17.47 -15.12
C GLY A 38 -7.78 -18.29 -14.55
N MET A 39 -6.71 -17.62 -14.13
CA MET A 39 -5.51 -18.26 -13.56
C MET A 39 -5.68 -18.44 -12.05
N GLU A 40 -5.10 -19.51 -11.52
CA GLU A 40 -5.26 -19.95 -10.13
C GLU A 40 -4.08 -19.54 -9.22
N THR A 41 -2.91 -19.26 -9.80
CA THR A 41 -1.71 -18.88 -9.03
C THR A 41 -0.94 -17.74 -9.68
N MET A 42 -0.14 -17.02 -8.88
CA MET A 42 0.73 -15.97 -9.39
C MET A 42 1.78 -16.51 -10.37
N ASP A 43 2.23 -17.77 -10.20
CA ASP A 43 3.15 -18.40 -11.15
C ASP A 43 2.52 -18.57 -12.54
N GLN A 44 1.25 -18.98 -12.61
CA GLN A 44 0.51 -19.06 -13.88
C GLN A 44 0.38 -17.67 -14.51
N LEU A 45 0.07 -16.64 -13.70
CA LEU A 45 0.00 -15.26 -14.16
C LEU A 45 1.34 -14.73 -14.66
N ARG A 46 2.42 -15.07 -13.97
CA ARG A 46 3.79 -14.74 -14.35
C ARG A 46 4.16 -15.37 -15.68
N TYR A 47 3.94 -16.68 -15.81
CA TYR A 47 4.18 -17.42 -17.04
C TYR A 47 3.39 -16.80 -18.21
N TYR A 48 2.09 -16.57 -18.00
CA TYR A 48 1.24 -16.00 -19.04
C TYR A 48 1.75 -14.61 -19.47
N LYS A 49 2.10 -13.74 -18.52
CA LYS A 49 2.55 -12.39 -18.82
C LYS A 49 3.90 -12.41 -19.56
N TYR A 50 4.81 -13.30 -19.18
CA TYR A 50 6.12 -13.41 -19.83
C TYR A 50 6.02 -13.93 -21.27
N HIS A 51 5.14 -14.90 -21.55
CA HIS A 51 5.06 -15.53 -22.87
C HIS A 51 4.02 -14.91 -23.82
N HIS A 52 2.95 -14.30 -23.29
CA HIS A 52 1.80 -13.85 -24.10
C HIS A 52 1.56 -12.34 -24.08
N ALA A 53 2.25 -11.56 -23.24
CA ALA A 53 2.16 -10.11 -23.32
C ALA A 53 3.04 -9.57 -24.45
N LYS A 54 2.50 -8.66 -25.26
CA LYS A 54 3.22 -8.05 -26.40
C LYS A 54 4.48 -7.28 -25.98
N ARG A 55 4.53 -6.81 -24.73
CA ARG A 55 5.66 -6.11 -24.10
C ARG A 55 5.66 -6.44 -22.62
N SER A 56 6.46 -7.43 -22.22
CA SER A 56 6.73 -7.70 -20.81
C SER A 56 8.16 -7.26 -20.49
N CYS A 57 8.32 -6.20 -19.68
CA CYS A 57 9.57 -5.98 -18.98
C CYS A 57 9.68 -7.00 -17.82
N LEU A 58 10.90 -7.38 -17.43
CA LEU A 58 11.10 -8.21 -16.23
C LEU A 58 10.53 -7.53 -14.97
N ASP A 59 10.62 -6.20 -14.91
CA ASP A 59 10.09 -5.38 -13.82
C ASP A 59 8.56 -5.39 -13.75
N ASP A 60 7.89 -5.71 -14.86
CA ASP A 60 6.42 -5.78 -14.93
C ASP A 60 5.90 -7.17 -14.54
N LEU A 61 6.75 -8.17 -14.34
CA LEU A 61 6.29 -9.53 -14.05
C LEU A 61 5.73 -9.61 -12.61
N PRO A 62 4.56 -10.24 -12.41
CA PRO A 62 4.04 -10.47 -11.07
C PRO A 62 5.02 -11.35 -10.27
N PRO A 63 5.06 -11.25 -8.93
CA PRO A 63 5.90 -12.11 -8.10
C PRO A 63 5.54 -13.59 -8.29
N THR A 64 6.39 -14.51 -7.82
CA THR A 64 6.03 -15.94 -7.78
C THR A 64 5.01 -16.22 -6.67
N SER A 65 4.29 -17.33 -6.78
CA SER A 65 3.34 -17.77 -5.74
C SER A 65 4.05 -17.96 -4.41
N HIS A 66 5.28 -18.49 -4.42
CA HIS A 66 6.09 -18.65 -3.22
C HIS A 66 6.36 -17.30 -2.53
N THR A 67 6.86 -16.30 -3.29
CA THR A 67 7.18 -14.99 -2.73
C THR A 67 5.94 -14.26 -2.22
N ILE A 68 4.81 -14.31 -2.96
CA ILE A 68 3.60 -13.60 -2.52
C ILE A 68 2.98 -14.25 -1.28
N ARG A 69 2.95 -15.58 -1.19
CA ARG A 69 2.43 -16.30 -0.02
C ARG A 69 3.26 -16.00 1.22
N LEU A 70 4.58 -15.96 1.07
CA LEU A 70 5.48 -15.56 2.15
C LEU A 70 5.23 -14.11 2.59
N HIS A 71 5.02 -13.20 1.65
CA HIS A 71 4.67 -11.81 1.97
C HIS A 71 3.33 -11.71 2.70
N ILE A 72 2.28 -12.41 2.24
CA ILE A 72 0.98 -12.48 2.92
C ILE A 72 1.15 -12.91 4.38
N ARG A 73 1.93 -13.99 4.63
CA ARG A 73 2.20 -14.48 5.98
C ARG A 73 2.94 -13.46 6.85
N ARG A 74 3.96 -12.79 6.29
CA ARG A 74 4.72 -11.74 7.00
C ARG A 74 3.83 -10.54 7.35
N THR A 75 3.00 -10.09 6.42
CA THR A 75 2.07 -8.97 6.65
C THR A 75 0.99 -9.32 7.65
N HIS A 76 0.47 -10.56 7.63
CA HIS A 76 -0.45 -11.06 8.64
C HIS A 76 0.18 -11.06 10.03
N PHE A 77 1.40 -11.59 10.17
CA PHE A 77 2.14 -11.56 11.42
C PHE A 77 2.35 -10.13 11.94
N ALA A 78 2.87 -9.23 11.10
CA ALA A 78 3.11 -7.84 11.48
C ALA A 78 1.83 -7.13 11.93
N THR A 79 0.73 -7.32 11.18
CA THR A 79 -0.58 -6.76 11.53
C THR A 79 -1.06 -7.27 12.88
N ASN A 80 -0.98 -8.56 13.15
CA ASN A 80 -1.38 -9.11 14.45
C ASN A 80 -0.51 -8.59 15.60
N GLN A 81 0.81 -8.47 15.39
CA GLN A 81 1.69 -7.87 16.39
C GLN A 81 1.28 -6.42 16.68
N MET A 82 1.01 -5.63 15.65
CA MET A 82 0.54 -4.24 15.81
C MET A 82 -0.80 -4.17 16.55
N VAL A 83 -1.78 -4.99 16.17
CA VAL A 83 -3.10 -5.03 16.81
C VAL A 83 -3.00 -5.50 18.27
N SER A 84 -2.16 -6.50 18.55
CA SER A 84 -1.92 -7.00 19.91
C SER A 84 -1.28 -5.93 20.80
N LEU A 85 -0.25 -5.24 20.27
CA LEU A 85 0.37 -4.11 20.97
C LEU A 85 -0.64 -3.00 21.24
N LEU A 86 -1.43 -2.61 20.25
CA LEU A 86 -2.49 -1.61 20.42
C LEU A 86 -3.53 -2.03 21.46
N SER A 87 -3.84 -3.33 21.55
CA SER A 87 -4.77 -3.87 22.55
C SER A 87 -4.21 -3.85 23.97
N SER A 88 -2.87 -3.79 24.12
CA SER A 88 -2.17 -3.70 25.40
C SER A 88 -1.85 -2.26 25.83
N CYS A 89 -1.94 -1.30 24.91
CA CYS A 89 -1.79 0.12 25.21
C CYS A 89 -3.07 0.66 25.88
N GLU A 90 -2.92 1.74 26.65
CA GLU A 90 -4.10 2.51 27.08
C GLU A 90 -4.89 2.96 25.85
N PRO A 91 -6.24 2.96 25.91
CA PRO A 91 -7.06 3.40 24.79
C PRO A 91 -6.67 4.83 24.40
N LEU A 92 -6.13 5.01 23.20
CA LEU A 92 -5.86 6.33 22.65
C LEU A 92 -7.18 7.02 22.38
N ASP A 93 -7.35 8.26 22.86
CA ASP A 93 -8.47 9.10 22.43
C ASP A 93 -8.19 9.57 21.00
N PRO A 94 -8.96 9.13 19.99
CA PRO A 94 -8.73 9.55 18.61
C PRO A 94 -8.82 11.07 18.42
N LYS A 95 -9.48 11.80 19.33
CA LYS A 95 -9.54 13.27 19.31
C LYS A 95 -8.19 13.94 19.53
N GLU A 96 -7.22 13.25 20.13
CA GLU A 96 -5.85 13.73 20.27
C GLU A 96 -5.04 13.66 18.97
N PHE A 97 -5.57 12.99 17.93
CA PHE A 97 -4.89 12.73 16.66
C PHE A 97 -5.65 13.33 15.47
N ASP A 98 -6.22 14.53 15.64
CA ASP A 98 -6.97 15.25 14.61
C ASP A 98 -8.15 14.44 14.04
N PHE A 99 -8.89 13.72 14.90
CA PHE A 99 -10.23 13.22 14.56
C PHE A 99 -11.29 13.99 15.34
N GLU A 100 -12.44 14.22 14.71
CA GLU A 100 -13.61 14.79 15.36
C GLU A 100 -14.78 13.82 15.29
N LEU A 101 -15.67 13.89 16.29
CA LEU A 101 -16.86 13.06 16.34
C LEU A 101 -18.05 13.87 15.81
N ILE A 102 -18.51 13.57 14.60
CA ILE A 102 -19.70 14.20 14.01
C ILE A 102 -20.85 13.19 14.10
N GLY A 103 -21.76 13.42 15.05
CA GLY A 103 -22.77 12.43 15.41
C GLY A 103 -22.12 11.20 16.07
N ASN A 104 -22.22 10.04 15.40
CA ASN A 104 -21.59 8.78 15.83
C ASN A 104 -20.45 8.32 14.90
N LEU A 105 -19.99 9.20 14.01
CA LEU A 105 -18.91 8.90 13.08
C LEU A 105 -17.65 9.62 13.53
N LEU A 106 -16.57 8.87 13.68
CA LEU A 106 -15.24 9.42 13.81
C LEU A 106 -14.76 9.80 12.41
N VAL A 107 -14.57 11.10 12.18
CA VAL A 107 -14.09 11.63 10.90
C VAL A 107 -12.76 12.33 11.12
N PRO A 108 -11.80 12.22 10.17
CA PRO A 108 -10.60 13.03 10.23
C PRO A 108 -10.99 14.51 10.24
N SER A 109 -10.54 15.24 11.25
CA SER A 109 -10.59 16.69 11.26
C SER A 109 -9.77 17.19 10.07
N LYS A 110 -10.31 18.17 9.35
CA LYS A 110 -9.50 18.88 8.36
C LYS A 110 -8.46 19.65 9.15
N GLY A 111 -7.25 19.11 9.24
CA GLY A 111 -6.10 19.81 9.82
C GLY A 111 -6.01 21.19 9.18
N ASN A 112 -6.32 22.23 9.94
CA ASN A 112 -6.19 23.62 9.50
C ASN A 112 -4.73 24.08 9.53
N ASN A 113 -3.79 23.19 9.86
CA ASN A 113 -2.38 23.47 9.75
C ASN A 113 -2.06 23.52 8.25
N PRO A 114 -1.84 24.73 7.68
CA PRO A 114 -1.39 24.81 6.30
C PRO A 114 -0.08 24.01 6.20
N ILE A 115 0.13 23.39 5.05
CA ILE A 115 1.43 22.83 4.71
C ILE A 115 2.46 23.97 4.94
N PRO A 116 3.53 23.74 5.71
CA PRO A 116 4.58 24.74 5.91
C PRO A 116 4.99 25.38 4.58
N GLU A 117 5.13 26.71 4.53
CA GLU A 117 5.33 27.45 3.27
C GLU A 117 6.57 26.97 2.48
N ASP A 118 7.59 26.47 3.19
CA ASP A 118 8.80 25.87 2.60
C ASP A 118 8.52 24.54 1.87
N LEU A 119 7.46 23.85 2.25
CA LEU A 119 6.97 22.62 1.60
C LEU A 119 5.87 22.92 0.57
N ALA A 120 5.27 24.10 0.62
CA ALA A 120 4.20 24.53 -0.27
C ALA A 120 4.77 25.14 -1.57
N ILE A 121 4.94 24.32 -2.60
CA ILE A 121 5.36 24.81 -3.92
C ILE A 121 4.16 25.43 -4.64
N HIS A 122 4.09 26.75 -4.68
CA HIS A 122 3.08 27.50 -5.42
C HIS A 122 3.63 28.05 -6.75
N CYS A 123 2.90 27.84 -7.85
CA CYS A 123 3.04 28.64 -9.07
C CYS A 123 1.92 29.67 -9.19
N THR A 124 2.23 30.82 -9.78
CA THR A 124 1.24 31.82 -10.24
C THR A 124 1.24 31.94 -11.77
N CYS A 125 1.71 30.90 -12.46
CA CYS A 125 1.80 30.84 -13.91
C CYS A 125 0.40 30.93 -14.55
N GLN A 126 0.28 31.69 -15.64
CA GLN A 126 -0.90 31.63 -16.53
C GLN A 126 -0.91 30.39 -17.45
N LYS A 127 0.20 29.63 -17.48
CA LYS A 127 0.33 28.36 -18.22
C LYS A 127 1.28 27.42 -17.43
N CYS A 128 0.72 26.54 -16.58
CA CYS A 128 1.50 25.52 -15.86
C CYS A 128 2.09 24.50 -16.85
N GLY A 129 3.18 23.83 -16.48
CA GLY A 129 3.79 22.78 -17.32
C GLY A 129 4.75 23.26 -18.43
N THR A 130 5.12 24.54 -18.47
CA THR A 130 6.22 25.04 -19.30
C THR A 130 7.55 25.02 -18.55
N GLN A 131 8.70 25.04 -19.24
CA GLN A 131 10.03 25.10 -18.59
C GLN A 131 10.24 26.34 -17.71
N ARG A 132 9.40 27.37 -17.84
CA ARG A 132 9.42 28.58 -17.01
C ARG A 132 8.60 28.43 -15.73
N CYS A 133 7.82 27.35 -15.59
CA CYS A 133 7.03 27.09 -14.39
C CYS A 133 7.95 26.58 -13.27
N PRO A 134 7.96 27.22 -12.09
CA PRO A 134 8.76 26.77 -10.94
C PRO A 134 8.50 25.30 -10.56
N CYS A 135 7.26 24.82 -10.69
CA CYS A 135 6.89 23.43 -10.40
C CYS A 135 7.57 22.42 -11.34
N LEU A 136 7.68 22.75 -12.63
CA LEU A 136 8.36 21.88 -13.60
C LEU A 136 9.89 21.97 -13.44
N ALA A 137 10.42 23.15 -13.17
CA ALA A 137 11.85 23.37 -12.93
C ALA A 137 12.35 22.60 -11.70
N SER A 138 11.54 22.51 -10.64
CA SER A 138 11.84 21.71 -9.44
C SER A 138 11.56 20.21 -9.59
N LYS A 139 11.18 19.74 -10.80
CA LYS A 139 10.78 18.36 -11.09
C LYS A 139 9.68 17.83 -10.17
N ASN A 140 8.85 18.71 -9.60
CA ASN A 140 7.76 18.30 -8.75
C ASN A 140 6.48 18.16 -9.61
N PRO A 141 5.98 16.93 -9.84
CA PRO A 141 4.86 16.69 -10.76
C PRO A 141 3.51 17.24 -10.23
N PHE A 142 3.45 17.64 -8.96
CA PHE A 142 2.22 18.03 -8.29
C PHE A 142 1.93 19.54 -8.46
N CYS A 143 1.33 19.92 -9.60
CA CYS A 143 0.68 21.24 -9.80
C CYS A 143 -0.71 21.28 -9.08
N THR A 144 -1.01 20.32 -8.19
CA THR A 144 -2.34 20.09 -7.58
C THR A 144 -2.79 21.23 -6.66
N PHE A 145 -1.85 22.00 -6.08
CA PHE A 145 -2.12 23.13 -5.19
C PHE A 145 -1.86 24.49 -5.84
N CYS A 146 -1.59 24.50 -7.14
CA CYS A 146 -1.34 25.73 -7.88
C CYS A 146 -2.65 26.29 -8.42
N THR A 147 -2.90 27.58 -8.23
CA THR A 147 -4.07 28.29 -8.78
C THR A 147 -3.81 28.78 -10.21
N CYS A 148 -2.99 28.04 -10.96
CA CYS A 148 -2.55 28.40 -12.30
C CYS A 148 -3.78 28.29 -13.24
N GLN A 149 -4.16 29.41 -13.88
CA GLN A 149 -5.32 29.52 -14.79
C GLN A 149 -4.99 28.96 -16.18
#